data_AF-A0A3D8ICC7-F1
#
_entry.id   AF-A0A3D8ICC7-F1
#
_cell.length_a   1.000
_cell.length_b   1.000
_cell.length_c   1.000
_cell.angle_alpha   90.00
_cell.angle_beta   90.00
_cell.angle_gamma   90.00
#
_symmetry.space_group_name_H-M   'P 1'
#
loop_
_entity.id
_entity.type
_entity.pdbx_description
1 polymer ?
#
loop_
_entity_poly.entity_id
_entity_poly.type
_entity_poly.pdbx_seq_one_letter_code
_entity_poly.pdbx_strand_id
1 'polypeptide(L)'
;MVWNKILQIIAFVFICSFNLWANSSKDKLSDSLEFKNDEKLKVLILNENMEVLEVIKVDTEKTNQLTLNLPKDKKVYVTFVQPQEAESPMDSNQLISSLKQESLHQSLAKEDSAIYEVESDKKTPYEGRFKRNEFMGGLLGFEPDRFNYIIPMNISSSKEPNQNKQVETKFQISIKKKLLDDLFAQDLDLYFAYTQQSFWQLYDNQNSRPFRESNYEPSLYFSYPLENYDLFFNRINFGYLHQSNGGDLSHSRSWDRIFAEGIYSYGNFVASLRAWYRIPEKAEKDDNPDITKYLGYGDLSFGYLWNKHLFTATLRNNLREDNKGAILLDYSYPIYKNLYLYLQFFNGYGESLQDYNNSINRFGIGILFNR
;
A
#
# COMPACT_ATOMS: atom_id res chain seq x y z
N MET A 1 13.76 31.87 -7.47
CA MET A 1 12.44 32.12 -6.86
C MET A 1 11.42 31.07 -7.34
N VAL A 2 11.76 29.78 -7.20
CA VAL A 2 11.00 28.64 -7.77
C VAL A 2 10.35 27.77 -6.68
N TRP A 3 10.68 28.02 -5.41
CA TRP A 3 10.20 27.23 -4.27
C TRP A 3 8.85 27.68 -3.68
N ASN A 4 8.28 28.80 -4.13
CA ASN A 4 7.00 29.32 -3.63
C ASN A 4 5.79 29.00 -4.52
N LYS A 5 5.96 28.28 -5.64
CA LYS A 5 4.86 27.90 -6.56
C LYS A 5 4.32 26.49 -6.34
N ILE A 6 5.07 25.59 -5.72
CA ILE A 6 4.62 24.21 -5.45
C ILE A 6 3.73 24.15 -4.19
N LEU A 7 3.91 25.07 -3.22
CA LEU A 7 3.07 25.12 -2.02
C LEU A 7 1.67 25.72 -2.22
N GLN A 8 1.39 26.39 -3.36
CA GLN A 8 0.06 26.95 -3.64
C GLN A 8 -0.85 25.99 -4.44
N ILE A 9 -0.33 24.86 -4.93
CA ILE A 9 -1.09 23.83 -5.66
C ILE A 9 -1.67 22.77 -4.70
N ILE A 10 -1.22 22.73 -3.44
CA ILE A 10 -1.64 21.74 -2.43
C ILE A 10 -2.87 22.19 -1.60
N ALA A 11 -3.42 23.39 -1.83
CA ALA A 11 -4.61 23.85 -1.10
C ALA A 11 -5.88 23.81 -1.96
N PHE A 12 -6.91 23.17 -1.41
CA PHE A 12 -8.31 23.05 -1.87
C PHE A 12 -8.69 21.96 -2.87
N VAL A 13 -8.72 20.71 -2.39
CA VAL A 13 -9.80 19.77 -2.74
C VAL A 13 -10.54 19.44 -1.43
N PHE A 14 -11.56 20.22 -1.08
CA PHE A 14 -12.47 19.87 0.01
C PHE A 14 -13.45 18.80 -0.50
N ILE A 15 -13.20 17.53 -0.19
CA ILE A 15 -14.15 16.44 -0.46
C ILE A 15 -15.19 16.44 0.66
N CYS A 16 -16.26 17.22 0.50
CA CYS A 16 -17.48 17.08 1.32
C CYS A 16 -18.45 16.14 0.59
N SER A 17 -18.29 14.83 0.77
CA SER A 17 -19.28 13.85 0.31
C SER A 17 -20.44 13.79 1.29
N PHE A 18 -21.55 14.50 1.01
CA PHE A 18 -22.79 14.36 1.76
C PHE A 18 -23.57 13.13 1.26
N ASN A 19 -23.87 12.18 2.15
CA ASN A 19 -24.79 11.08 1.87
C ASN A 19 -26.23 11.59 2.04
N LEU A 20 -26.95 11.81 0.95
CA LEU A 20 -28.37 12.18 1.00
C LEU A 20 -29.24 10.99 0.62
N TRP A 21 -30.11 10.58 1.55
CA TRP A 21 -31.25 9.73 1.27
C TRP A 21 -32.47 10.64 1.22
N ALA A 22 -33.05 10.85 0.03
CA ALA A 22 -34.09 11.84 -0.19
C ALA A 22 -35.41 11.42 0.48
N ASN A 23 -35.62 11.84 1.73
CA ASN A 23 -36.95 11.85 2.33
C ASN A 23 -37.59 13.23 2.07
N SER A 24 -38.91 13.26 1.90
CA SER A 24 -39.69 14.37 1.33
C SER A 24 -39.80 15.63 2.21
N SER A 25 -38.68 16.27 2.59
CA SER A 25 -38.63 17.56 3.29
C SER A 25 -37.71 18.54 2.55
N LYS A 26 -38.12 19.81 2.48
CA LYS A 26 -37.26 20.92 1.99
C LYS A 26 -36.16 21.18 3.02
N ASP A 27 -35.16 20.32 3.06
CA ASP A 27 -34.05 20.45 4.00
C ASP A 27 -32.99 21.39 3.41
N LYS A 28 -32.63 22.40 4.20
CA LYS A 28 -31.61 23.39 3.85
C LYS A 28 -30.24 22.69 3.94
N LEU A 29 -29.62 22.46 2.78
CA LEU A 29 -28.35 21.75 2.68
C LEU A 29 -27.18 22.73 2.78
N SER A 30 -26.49 22.68 3.92
CA SER A 30 -25.26 23.41 4.29
C SER A 30 -25.40 24.88 4.73
N ASP A 31 -24.57 25.24 5.71
CA ASP A 31 -24.19 26.61 6.01
C ASP A 31 -23.28 27.13 4.89
N SER A 32 -23.46 28.40 4.54
CA SER A 32 -22.89 29.14 3.39
C SER A 32 -21.54 28.62 2.83
N LEU A 33 -21.54 28.24 1.55
CA LEU A 33 -20.33 28.00 0.76
C LEU A 33 -19.90 29.31 0.07
N GLU A 34 -18.66 29.74 0.27
CA GLU A 34 -18.07 30.91 -0.39
C GLU A 34 -17.20 30.49 -1.58
N PHE A 35 -17.49 31.05 -2.77
CA PHE A 35 -16.69 30.89 -3.99
C PHE A 35 -16.16 32.26 -4.42
N LYS A 36 -14.99 32.34 -5.07
CA LYS A 36 -14.50 33.62 -5.59
C LYS A 36 -15.37 34.09 -6.76
N ASN A 37 -15.58 35.40 -6.85
CA ASN A 37 -16.63 35.99 -7.68
C ASN A 37 -16.53 35.75 -9.20
N ASP A 38 -15.36 35.43 -9.75
CA ASP A 38 -15.15 35.25 -11.19
C ASP A 38 -15.17 33.77 -11.65
N GLU A 39 -15.43 32.86 -10.70
CA GLU A 39 -15.41 31.41 -10.81
C GLU A 39 -16.58 30.78 -11.63
N LYS A 40 -16.46 30.35 -12.90
CA LYS A 40 -17.55 29.59 -13.60
C LYS A 40 -17.81 28.20 -12.99
N LEU A 41 -18.49 28.14 -11.85
CA LEU A 41 -18.78 26.93 -11.09
C LEU A 41 -19.62 25.94 -11.93
N LYS A 42 -19.22 24.67 -11.94
CA LYS A 42 -20.02 23.56 -12.44
C LYS A 42 -20.40 22.64 -11.30
N VAL A 43 -21.67 22.26 -11.22
CA VAL A 43 -22.16 21.25 -10.28
C VAL A 43 -22.40 19.98 -11.05
N LEU A 44 -21.77 18.89 -10.63
CA LEU A 44 -21.97 17.57 -11.20
C LEU A 44 -22.86 16.75 -10.28
N ILE A 45 -23.87 16.11 -10.84
CA ILE A 45 -24.66 15.07 -10.19
C ILE A 45 -24.17 13.74 -10.72
N LEU A 46 -23.74 12.84 -9.83
CA LEU A 46 -23.16 11.54 -10.15
C LEU A 46 -24.05 10.41 -9.62
N ASN A 47 -24.01 9.25 -10.28
CA ASN A 47 -24.63 8.03 -9.76
C ASN A 47 -23.70 7.29 -8.77
N GLU A 48 -24.15 6.13 -8.28
CA GLU A 48 -23.39 5.27 -7.37
C GLU A 48 -22.09 4.68 -7.96
N ASN A 49 -21.94 4.71 -9.28
CA ASN A 49 -20.73 4.29 -9.99
C ASN A 49 -19.82 5.48 -10.36
N MET A 50 -20.11 6.69 -9.83
CA MET A 50 -19.38 7.95 -10.12
C MET A 50 -19.48 8.42 -11.58
N GLU A 51 -20.48 7.94 -12.33
CA GLU A 51 -20.75 8.41 -13.69
C GLU A 51 -21.57 9.71 -13.64
N VAL A 52 -21.24 10.66 -14.52
CA VAL A 52 -21.92 11.95 -14.59
C VAL A 52 -23.33 11.78 -15.14
N LEU A 53 -24.32 12.06 -14.29
CA LEU A 53 -25.73 12.10 -14.66
C LEU A 53 -26.11 13.47 -15.22
N GLU A 54 -25.64 14.54 -14.60
CA GLU A 54 -25.97 15.91 -14.99
C GLU A 54 -24.84 16.89 -14.67
N VAL A 55 -24.70 17.93 -15.50
CA VAL A 55 -23.76 19.04 -15.32
C VAL A 55 -24.52 20.36 -15.33
N ILE A 56 -24.58 21.03 -14.19
CA ILE A 56 -25.23 22.33 -14.03
C ILE A 56 -24.16 23.40 -14.02
N LYS A 57 -24.25 24.38 -14.93
CA LYS A 57 -23.34 25.54 -14.94
C LYS A 57 -23.96 26.64 -14.07
N VAL A 58 -23.20 27.15 -13.12
CA VAL A 58 -23.64 28.19 -12.19
C VAL A 58 -22.79 29.43 -12.42
N ASP A 59 -23.49 30.55 -12.65
CA ASP A 59 -22.89 31.87 -12.71
C ASP A 59 -22.94 32.47 -11.29
N THR A 60 -21.79 32.46 -10.61
CA THR A 60 -21.64 32.87 -9.21
C THR A 60 -21.88 34.37 -9.01
N GLU A 61 -21.77 35.20 -10.06
CA GLU A 61 -22.08 36.64 -9.97
C GLU A 61 -23.59 36.91 -9.89
N LYS A 62 -24.41 36.02 -10.47
CA LYS A 62 -25.85 36.22 -10.64
C LYS A 62 -26.71 35.30 -9.78
N THR A 63 -26.10 34.30 -9.15
CA THR A 63 -26.83 33.20 -8.50
C THR A 63 -26.45 33.09 -7.03
N ASN A 64 -27.24 33.71 -6.15
CA ASN A 64 -27.02 33.65 -4.69
C ASN A 64 -27.64 32.40 -4.04
N GLN A 65 -28.48 31.65 -4.77
CA GLN A 65 -29.11 30.42 -4.31
C GLN A 65 -29.20 29.41 -5.45
N LEU A 66 -28.73 28.19 -5.23
CA LEU A 66 -28.82 27.08 -6.18
C LEU A 66 -29.83 26.05 -5.68
N THR A 67 -30.84 25.74 -6.49
CA THR A 67 -31.80 24.65 -6.21
C THR A 67 -31.51 23.46 -7.12
N LEU A 68 -31.35 22.28 -6.52
CA LEU A 68 -31.08 21.03 -7.24
C LEU A 68 -32.32 20.12 -7.20
N ASN A 69 -32.72 19.61 -8.36
CA ASN A 69 -33.79 18.63 -8.47
C ASN A 69 -33.19 17.22 -8.48
N LEU A 70 -33.12 16.56 -7.32
CA LEU A 70 -32.51 15.23 -7.20
C LEU A 70 -33.56 14.10 -7.39
N PRO A 71 -33.19 12.95 -7.98
CA PRO A 71 -34.06 11.78 -8.06
C PRO A 71 -34.42 11.27 -6.66
N LYS A 72 -35.69 10.94 -6.41
CA LYS A 72 -36.15 10.50 -5.08
C LYS A 72 -35.72 9.08 -4.70
N ASP A 73 -35.53 8.21 -5.69
CA ASP A 73 -35.37 6.76 -5.47
C ASP A 73 -33.95 6.25 -5.79
N LYS A 74 -33.00 7.14 -6.01
CA LYS A 74 -31.61 6.78 -6.35
C LYS A 74 -30.63 7.52 -5.47
N LYS A 75 -29.57 6.82 -5.05
CA LYS A 75 -28.41 7.46 -4.42
C LYS A 75 -27.70 8.29 -5.49
N VAL A 76 -27.46 9.55 -5.18
CA VAL A 76 -26.75 10.49 -6.05
C VAL A 76 -25.72 11.24 -5.23
N TYR A 77 -24.61 11.57 -5.87
CA TYR A 77 -23.53 12.37 -5.29
C TYR A 77 -23.50 13.72 -6.01
N VAL A 78 -23.34 14.80 -5.26
CA VAL A 78 -23.22 16.15 -5.82
C VAL A 78 -21.81 16.65 -5.57
N THR A 79 -21.11 17.08 -6.61
CA THR A 79 -19.77 17.68 -6.50
C THR A 79 -19.68 18.99 -7.27
N PHE A 80 -18.77 19.86 -6.83
CA PHE A 80 -18.56 21.20 -7.37
C PHE A 80 -17.19 21.24 -8.05
N VAL A 81 -17.15 21.68 -9.30
CA VAL A 81 -15.94 21.74 -10.13
C VAL A 81 -15.75 23.16 -10.64
N GLN A 82 -14.55 23.67 -10.45
CA GLN A 82 -14.17 25.01 -10.87
C GLN A 82 -13.17 24.93 -12.03
N PRO A 83 -13.44 25.57 -13.18
CA PRO A 83 -12.50 25.61 -14.30
C PRO A 83 -11.33 26.53 -13.96
N GLN A 84 -10.09 26.07 -14.15
CA GLN A 84 -8.93 26.96 -14.20
C GLN A 84 -8.87 27.68 -15.56
N GLU A 85 -8.54 28.97 -15.57
CA GLU A 85 -8.29 29.72 -16.81
C GLU A 85 -7.05 29.17 -17.52
N ALA A 86 -7.20 28.76 -18.79
CA ALA A 86 -6.10 28.45 -19.68
C ALA A 86 -5.62 29.74 -20.39
N GLU A 87 -4.32 30.00 -20.42
CA GLU A 87 -3.71 31.09 -21.18
C GLU A 87 -3.97 30.92 -22.70
N SER A 88 -4.63 31.92 -23.32
CA SER A 88 -4.84 32.32 -24.75
C SER A 88 -4.55 31.40 -25.97
N PRO A 89 -5.20 31.65 -27.14
CA PRO A 89 -5.83 30.59 -27.94
C PRO A 89 -5.11 30.23 -29.26
N MET A 90 -5.16 28.93 -29.64
CA MET A 90 -5.01 28.49 -31.04
C MET A 90 -6.39 28.21 -31.67
N ASP A 91 -6.48 28.52 -32.96
CA ASP A 91 -7.69 28.69 -33.79
C ASP A 91 -8.52 27.40 -33.98
N SER A 92 -9.81 27.46 -33.60
CA SER A 92 -10.75 26.35 -33.47
C SER A 92 -11.12 25.65 -34.79
N ASN A 93 -10.81 26.25 -35.94
CA ASN A 93 -11.21 25.73 -37.24
C ASN A 93 -10.23 24.72 -37.86
N GLN A 94 -8.98 24.63 -37.38
CA GLN A 94 -8.04 23.58 -37.82
C GLN A 94 -8.23 22.25 -37.07
N LEU A 95 -8.77 22.26 -35.85
CA LEU A 95 -8.98 21.04 -35.05
C LEU A 95 -10.17 20.20 -35.55
N ILE A 96 -11.22 20.84 -36.07
CA ILE A 96 -12.44 20.14 -36.50
C ILE A 96 -12.25 19.43 -37.85
N SER A 97 -11.40 19.96 -38.73
CA SER A 97 -11.05 19.28 -39.98
C SER A 97 -10.12 18.10 -39.74
N SER A 98 -9.14 18.19 -38.83
CA SER A 98 -8.25 17.08 -38.48
C SER A 98 -9.00 15.94 -37.76
N LEU A 99 -9.89 16.25 -36.81
CA LEU A 99 -10.69 15.25 -36.07
C LEU A 99 -11.72 14.53 -36.97
N LYS A 100 -12.25 15.21 -37.99
CA LYS A 100 -13.14 14.56 -38.98
C LYS A 100 -12.38 13.68 -39.97
N GLN A 101 -11.14 14.04 -40.34
CA GLN A 101 -10.32 13.19 -41.20
C GLN A 101 -9.76 11.96 -40.48
N GLU A 102 -9.39 12.07 -39.19
CA GLU A 102 -8.95 10.92 -38.39
C GLU A 102 -10.09 9.91 -38.16
N SER A 103 -11.30 10.39 -37.83
CA SER A 103 -12.45 9.50 -37.59
C SER A 103 -12.96 8.80 -38.85
N LEU A 104 -12.88 9.44 -40.03
CA LEU A 104 -13.29 8.82 -41.30
C LEU A 104 -12.26 7.81 -41.82
N HIS A 105 -10.95 8.03 -41.58
CA HIS A 105 -9.91 7.06 -41.93
C HIS A 105 -9.88 5.86 -40.97
N GLN A 106 -10.28 6.01 -39.71
CA GLN A 106 -10.34 4.90 -38.76
C GLN A 106 -11.52 3.94 -38.97
N SER A 107 -12.61 4.38 -39.62
CA SER A 107 -13.78 3.53 -39.87
C SER A 107 -13.71 2.73 -41.16
N LEU A 108 -12.83 3.09 -42.10
CA LEU A 108 -12.72 2.45 -43.43
C LEU A 108 -11.51 1.52 -43.59
N ALA A 109 -10.67 1.36 -42.57
CA ALA A 109 -9.48 0.49 -42.59
C ALA A 109 -9.62 -0.79 -41.73
N LYS A 110 -10.84 -1.13 -41.27
CA LYS A 110 -11.12 -2.31 -40.42
C LYS A 110 -11.78 -3.48 -41.14
N GLU A 111 -11.69 -3.51 -42.46
CA GLU A 111 -11.94 -4.69 -43.28
C GLU A 111 -10.72 -4.91 -44.18
N ASP A 112 -9.65 -5.46 -43.59
CA ASP A 112 -8.87 -6.54 -44.18
C ASP A 112 -7.67 -6.88 -43.28
N SER A 113 -7.47 -8.18 -43.11
CA SER A 113 -6.36 -8.89 -42.45
C SER A 113 -5.09 -8.08 -42.12
N ALA A 114 -4.79 -7.94 -40.83
CA ALA A 114 -3.40 -7.85 -40.35
C ALA A 114 -3.33 -8.23 -38.86
N ILE A 115 -2.42 -9.14 -38.55
CA ILE A 115 -2.00 -9.54 -37.21
C ILE A 115 -1.44 -8.30 -36.51
N TYR A 116 -2.08 -7.86 -35.43
CA TYR A 116 -1.51 -6.87 -34.53
C TYR A 116 -0.75 -7.62 -33.43
N GLU A 117 0.58 -7.59 -33.51
CA GLU A 117 1.41 -7.81 -32.33
C GLU A 117 1.02 -6.75 -31.31
N VAL A 118 0.25 -7.17 -30.31
CA VAL A 118 0.11 -6.43 -29.06
C VAL A 118 1.47 -6.48 -28.41
N GLU A 119 2.15 -5.34 -28.36
CA GLU A 119 3.31 -5.13 -27.51
C GLU A 119 2.85 -5.37 -26.07
N SER A 120 2.99 -6.61 -25.63
CA SER A 120 2.78 -6.96 -24.25
C SER A 120 3.93 -6.31 -23.49
N ASP A 121 3.64 -5.30 -22.67
CA ASP A 121 4.41 -5.11 -21.45
C ASP A 121 4.46 -6.50 -20.78
N LYS A 122 5.57 -7.21 -20.93
CA LYS A 122 5.78 -8.51 -20.29
C LYS A 122 5.97 -8.23 -18.81
N LYS A 123 4.87 -7.96 -18.13
CA LYS A 123 4.85 -7.74 -16.68
C LYS A 123 5.47 -8.94 -16.01
N THR A 124 6.50 -8.68 -15.23
CA THR A 124 7.13 -9.76 -14.46
C THR A 124 6.13 -10.37 -13.49
N PRO A 125 6.36 -11.64 -13.06
CA PRO A 125 5.60 -12.22 -11.95
C PRO A 125 5.60 -11.33 -10.69
N TYR A 126 6.65 -10.53 -10.47
CA TYR A 126 6.72 -9.51 -9.43
C TYR A 126 5.65 -8.43 -9.61
N GLU A 127 5.53 -7.82 -10.79
CA GLU A 127 4.49 -6.81 -11.07
C GLU A 127 3.07 -7.39 -11.04
N GLY A 128 2.93 -8.65 -11.49
CA GLY A 128 1.68 -9.41 -11.39
C GLY A 128 1.23 -9.70 -9.94
N ARG A 129 2.12 -9.59 -8.95
CA ARG A 129 1.80 -9.68 -7.52
C ARG A 129 1.02 -8.46 -7.04
N PHE A 130 1.37 -7.26 -7.49
CA PHE A 130 0.81 -6.01 -6.97
C PHE A 130 -0.52 -5.63 -7.63
N LYS A 131 -0.67 -5.81 -8.96
CA LYS A 131 -1.91 -5.42 -9.67
C LYS A 131 -3.16 -6.23 -9.31
N ARG A 132 -3.01 -7.47 -8.84
CA ARG A 132 -4.17 -8.33 -8.49
C ARG A 132 -4.69 -8.09 -7.07
N ASN A 133 -3.96 -7.31 -6.27
CA ASN A 133 -4.19 -7.16 -4.83
C ASN A 133 -4.09 -5.71 -4.36
N GLU A 134 -4.58 -4.75 -5.15
CA GLU A 134 -4.72 -3.36 -4.72
C GLU A 134 -5.65 -3.30 -3.49
N PHE A 135 -5.05 -3.33 -2.30
CA PHE A 135 -5.69 -2.96 -1.06
C PHE A 135 -5.51 -1.45 -0.92
N MET A 136 -6.60 -0.69 -1.06
CA MET A 136 -6.61 0.79 -1.02
C MET A 136 -5.89 1.51 -2.19
N GLY A 137 -5.49 0.78 -3.25
CA GLY A 137 -4.81 1.35 -4.42
C GLY A 137 -5.64 2.36 -5.21
N GLY A 138 -6.94 2.11 -5.39
CA GLY A 138 -7.79 3.00 -6.20
C GLY A 138 -8.01 4.43 -5.64
N LEU A 139 -7.90 4.66 -4.33
CA LEU A 139 -8.22 5.96 -3.71
C LEU A 139 -6.98 6.83 -3.43
N LEU A 140 -5.92 6.21 -2.92
CA LEU A 140 -4.69 6.91 -2.50
C LEU A 140 -3.44 6.41 -3.25
N GLY A 141 -3.60 5.38 -4.10
CA GLY A 141 -2.50 4.72 -4.81
C GLY A 141 -1.53 4.00 -3.89
N PHE A 142 -1.99 3.48 -2.75
CA PHE A 142 -1.20 2.57 -1.91
C PHE A 142 -1.26 1.15 -2.47
N GLU A 143 -0.11 0.50 -2.53
CA GLU A 143 0.03 -0.91 -2.87
C GLU A 143 0.45 -1.69 -1.63
N PRO A 144 0.18 -3.00 -1.52
CA PRO A 144 0.78 -3.80 -0.46
C PRO A 144 2.31 -3.88 -0.61
N ASP A 145 3.06 -3.71 0.49
CA ASP A 145 4.51 -3.98 0.50
C ASP A 145 4.78 -5.45 0.88
N ARG A 146 4.14 -5.91 1.95
CA ARG A 146 4.12 -7.30 2.43
C ARG A 146 2.69 -7.82 2.55
N PHE A 147 2.53 -9.01 3.12
CA PHE A 147 1.22 -9.57 3.44
C PHE A 147 0.49 -8.73 4.50
N ASN A 148 -0.77 -8.41 4.24
CA ASN A 148 -1.72 -7.82 5.16
C ASN A 148 -2.63 -8.94 5.65
N TYR A 149 -2.66 -9.18 6.95
CA TYR A 149 -3.39 -10.31 7.52
C TYR A 149 -3.87 -10.02 8.93
N ILE A 150 -4.85 -10.81 9.36
CA ILE A 150 -5.23 -10.96 10.77
C ILE A 150 -5.27 -12.45 11.12
N ILE A 151 -4.64 -12.81 12.22
CA ILE A 151 -4.58 -14.14 12.82
C ILE A 151 -5.22 -14.02 14.19
N PRO A 152 -6.55 -14.24 14.33
CA PRO A 152 -7.23 -14.14 15.61
C PRO A 152 -6.70 -15.13 16.65
N MET A 153 -6.36 -16.35 16.21
CA MET A 153 -5.84 -17.43 17.04
C MET A 153 -4.36 -17.65 16.70
N ASN A 154 -3.49 -17.04 17.49
CA ASN A 154 -2.04 -17.18 17.38
C ASN A 154 -1.50 -17.68 18.73
N ILE A 155 -1.02 -18.93 18.76
CA ILE A 155 -0.70 -19.64 20.00
C ILE A 155 0.80 -19.89 20.08
N SER A 156 1.42 -19.40 21.15
CA SER A 156 2.82 -19.70 21.49
C SER A 156 2.94 -20.93 22.39
N SER A 157 4.01 -21.72 22.21
CA SER A 157 4.28 -22.90 23.05
C SER A 157 4.72 -22.53 24.48
N SER A 158 5.28 -21.34 24.66
CA SER A 158 5.81 -20.82 25.92
C SER A 158 5.28 -19.42 26.19
N LYS A 159 5.21 -19.05 27.47
CA LYS A 159 4.83 -17.69 27.88
C LYS A 159 5.94 -16.71 27.51
N GLU A 160 5.56 -15.65 26.82
CA GLU A 160 6.48 -14.57 26.40
C GLU A 160 6.52 -13.43 27.42
N PRO A 161 7.56 -12.57 27.38
CA PRO A 161 7.59 -11.31 28.12
C PRO A 161 6.29 -10.51 27.96
N ASN A 162 5.73 -10.06 29.08
CA ASN A 162 4.48 -9.28 29.15
C ASN A 162 3.26 -9.97 28.51
N GLN A 163 3.34 -11.27 28.22
CA GLN A 163 2.23 -12.07 27.71
C GLN A 163 1.44 -12.67 28.87
N ASN A 164 0.15 -12.40 28.99
CA ASN A 164 -0.67 -12.98 30.06
C ASN A 164 -1.34 -14.30 29.63
N LYS A 165 -1.70 -14.41 28.35
CA LYS A 165 -2.27 -15.60 27.71
C LYS A 165 -1.41 -16.04 26.53
N GLN A 166 -1.14 -17.34 26.42
CA GLN A 166 -0.38 -17.92 25.30
C GLN A 166 -1.07 -17.75 23.94
N VAL A 167 -2.40 -17.58 23.95
CA VAL A 167 -3.18 -17.23 22.77
C VAL A 167 -3.35 -15.71 22.67
N GLU A 168 -3.01 -15.17 21.52
CA GLU A 168 -3.21 -13.77 21.19
C GLU A 168 -3.65 -13.59 19.74
N THR A 169 -4.11 -12.39 19.41
CA THR A 169 -4.37 -12.00 18.02
C THR A 169 -3.13 -11.33 17.46
N LYS A 170 -2.68 -11.77 16.29
CA LYS A 170 -1.60 -11.12 15.53
C LYS A 170 -2.15 -10.53 14.26
N PHE A 171 -1.72 -9.33 13.89
CA PHE A 171 -2.05 -8.78 12.57
C PHE A 171 -0.88 -7.98 12.01
N GLN A 172 -0.87 -7.84 10.69
CA GLN A 172 0.08 -7.01 9.99
C GLN A 172 -0.65 -6.12 8.99
N ILE A 173 -0.27 -4.84 8.98
CA ILE A 173 -0.63 -3.87 7.95
C ILE A 173 0.66 -3.49 7.25
N SER A 174 0.70 -3.58 5.93
CA SER A 174 1.90 -3.35 5.15
C SER A 174 1.55 -2.75 3.80
N ILE A 175 1.94 -1.49 3.62
CA ILE A 175 1.64 -0.67 2.44
C ILE A 175 2.90 0.01 1.93
N LYS A 176 2.93 0.30 0.63
CA LYS A 176 3.94 1.11 -0.03
C LYS A 176 3.28 2.09 -1.00
N LYS A 177 4.03 3.14 -1.32
CA LYS A 177 3.69 4.17 -2.28
C LYS A 177 4.93 4.50 -3.10
N LYS A 178 4.80 4.44 -4.42
CA LYS A 178 5.80 5.05 -5.31
C LYS A 178 5.76 6.56 -5.12
N LEU A 179 6.88 7.14 -4.71
CA LEU A 179 7.04 8.58 -4.50
C LEU A 179 7.51 9.29 -5.76
N LEU A 180 8.50 8.70 -6.43
CA LEU A 180 9.12 9.22 -7.65
C LEU A 180 9.39 8.03 -8.58
N ASP A 181 9.10 8.20 -9.86
CA ASP A 181 9.49 7.33 -10.96
C ASP A 181 10.69 7.89 -11.72
N ASP A 182 11.42 7.02 -12.41
CA ASP A 182 12.51 7.38 -13.34
C ASP A 182 13.51 8.42 -12.81
N LEU A 183 13.95 8.27 -11.55
CA LEU A 183 14.60 9.36 -10.82
C LEU A 183 15.82 9.96 -11.55
N PHE A 184 16.78 9.11 -11.88
CA PHE A 184 17.96 9.47 -12.70
C PHE A 184 18.37 8.35 -13.66
N ALA A 185 17.64 7.24 -13.65
CA ALA A 185 17.77 6.13 -14.57
C ALA A 185 16.36 5.59 -14.85
N GLN A 186 16.13 5.12 -16.06
CA GLN A 186 14.85 4.50 -16.45
C GLN A 186 14.53 3.33 -15.52
N ASP A 187 13.28 3.25 -15.04
CA ASP A 187 12.75 2.24 -14.12
C ASP A 187 13.38 2.23 -12.71
N LEU A 188 14.16 3.26 -12.37
CA LEU A 188 14.65 3.47 -11.00
C LEU A 188 13.60 4.23 -10.19
N ASP A 189 12.79 3.46 -9.47
CA ASP A 189 11.67 3.97 -8.69
C ASP A 189 12.05 4.18 -7.22
N LEU A 190 11.58 5.27 -6.62
CA LEU A 190 11.66 5.51 -5.17
C LEU A 190 10.33 5.16 -4.50
N TYR A 191 10.38 4.28 -3.50
CA TYR A 191 9.24 3.86 -2.69
C TYR A 191 9.38 4.30 -1.25
N PHE A 192 8.27 4.79 -0.69
CA PHE A 192 8.04 4.79 0.75
C PHE A 192 7.18 3.60 1.11
N ALA A 193 7.54 2.85 2.15
CA ALA A 193 6.71 1.79 2.69
C ALA A 193 6.58 1.88 4.20
N TYR A 194 5.52 1.29 4.70
CA TYR A 194 5.22 1.19 6.12
C TYR A 194 4.65 -0.19 6.41
N THR A 195 5.32 -0.90 7.32
CA THR A 195 4.82 -2.15 7.88
C THR A 195 4.61 -2.00 9.38
N GLN A 196 3.46 -2.43 9.88
CA GLN A 196 3.17 -2.54 11.29
C GLN A 196 2.76 -3.97 11.62
N GLN A 197 3.40 -4.56 12.62
CA GLN A 197 3.01 -5.87 13.16
C GLN A 197 2.62 -5.72 14.63
N SER A 198 1.43 -6.19 15.00
CA SER A 198 0.91 -6.05 16.37
C SER A 198 0.49 -7.39 16.96
N PHE A 199 0.75 -7.55 18.26
CA PHE A 199 0.35 -8.70 19.08
C PHE A 199 -0.60 -8.22 20.18
N TRP A 200 -1.83 -8.71 20.13
CA TRP A 200 -2.93 -8.25 20.95
C TRP A 200 -3.44 -9.35 21.87
N GLN A 201 -3.39 -9.13 23.18
CA GLN A 201 -3.91 -10.04 24.20
C GLN A 201 -5.45 -9.99 24.26
N LEU A 202 -6.12 -10.21 23.13
CA LEU A 202 -7.57 -10.14 22.95
C LEU A 202 -8.33 -11.06 23.93
N TYR A 203 -7.72 -12.17 24.33
CA TYR A 203 -8.31 -13.16 25.23
C TYR A 203 -8.01 -12.89 26.71
N ASP A 204 -7.25 -11.84 27.03
CA ASP A 204 -6.94 -11.46 28.40
C ASP A 204 -8.03 -10.56 29.01
N ASN A 205 -9.16 -11.19 29.33
CA ASN A 205 -10.32 -10.52 29.91
C ASN A 205 -10.04 -9.89 31.29
N GLN A 206 -8.98 -10.30 31.99
CA GLN A 206 -8.67 -9.82 33.34
C GLN A 206 -7.88 -8.51 33.35
N ASN A 207 -7.16 -8.20 32.27
CA ASN A 207 -6.30 -7.01 32.19
C ASN A 207 -6.73 -6.05 31.07
N SER A 208 -8.03 -6.04 30.73
CA SER A 208 -8.59 -5.17 29.69
C SER A 208 -8.03 -5.39 28.28
N ARG A 209 -7.54 -6.60 27.98
CA ARG A 209 -7.12 -7.04 26.64
C ARG A 209 -6.10 -6.10 26.00
N PRO A 210 -4.91 -5.90 26.60
CA PRO A 210 -3.95 -4.91 26.13
C PRO A 210 -3.24 -5.39 24.86
N PHE A 211 -2.71 -4.45 24.07
CA PHE A 211 -1.64 -4.78 23.14
C PHE A 211 -0.40 -5.15 23.93
N ARG A 212 0.17 -6.33 23.65
CA ARG A 212 1.43 -6.75 24.24
C ARG A 212 2.60 -6.08 23.56
N GLU A 213 2.54 -5.96 22.24
CA GLU A 213 3.62 -5.42 21.42
C GLU A 213 3.07 -4.87 20.11
N SER A 214 3.71 -3.82 19.59
CA SER A 214 3.52 -3.35 18.21
C SER A 214 4.85 -2.89 17.66
N ASN A 215 5.25 -3.39 16.49
CA ASN A 215 6.45 -2.96 15.79
C ASN A 215 6.07 -2.11 14.59
N TYR A 216 6.69 -0.94 14.49
CA TYR A 216 6.52 0.07 13.46
C TYR A 216 7.76 0.08 12.58
N GLU A 217 7.59 -0.19 11.29
CA GLU A 217 8.69 -0.39 10.35
C GLU A 217 8.49 0.47 9.08
N PRO A 218 8.75 1.78 9.13
CA PRO A 218 8.81 2.61 7.94
C PRO A 218 10.12 2.35 7.18
N SER A 219 10.05 2.40 5.85
CA SER A 219 11.20 2.27 4.97
C SER A 219 11.12 3.22 3.78
N LEU A 220 12.29 3.58 3.26
CA LEU A 220 12.45 4.39 2.06
C LEU A 220 13.51 3.71 1.21
N TYR A 221 13.14 3.24 0.01
CA TYR A 221 14.01 2.42 -0.81
C TYR A 221 13.84 2.66 -2.30
N PHE A 222 14.93 2.45 -3.03
CA PHE A 222 14.95 2.37 -4.47
C PHE A 222 14.63 0.96 -4.91
N SER A 223 13.93 0.81 -6.04
CA SER A 223 13.71 -0.46 -6.73
C SER A 223 14.11 -0.32 -8.19
N TYR A 224 14.90 -1.27 -8.69
CA TYR A 224 15.42 -1.22 -10.05
C TYR A 224 15.33 -2.61 -10.70
N PRO A 225 14.71 -2.75 -11.90
CA PRO A 225 14.72 -4.01 -12.63
C PRO A 225 16.11 -4.31 -13.18
N LEU A 226 16.47 -5.60 -13.17
CA LEU A 226 17.77 -6.11 -13.63
C LEU A 226 17.65 -7.01 -14.86
N GLU A 227 16.48 -7.05 -15.52
CA GLU A 227 16.20 -7.93 -16.66
C GLU A 227 17.16 -7.75 -17.85
N ASN A 228 17.74 -6.55 -18.00
CA ASN A 228 18.69 -6.23 -19.06
C ASN A 228 20.14 -6.61 -18.73
N TYR A 229 20.39 -7.23 -17.58
CA TYR A 229 21.73 -7.62 -17.12
C TYR A 229 21.82 -9.14 -16.98
N ASP A 230 23.00 -9.72 -17.26
CA ASP A 230 23.29 -11.14 -17.04
C ASP A 230 23.57 -11.41 -15.55
N LEU A 231 22.57 -11.15 -14.71
CA LEU A 231 22.62 -11.29 -13.25
C LEU A 231 21.59 -12.32 -12.78
N PHE A 232 21.88 -12.94 -11.63
CA PHE A 232 20.98 -13.94 -11.04
C PHE A 232 19.62 -13.38 -10.64
N PHE A 233 19.55 -12.12 -10.18
CA PHE A 233 18.31 -11.48 -9.73
C PHE A 233 17.64 -10.70 -10.86
N ASN A 234 16.30 -10.69 -10.89
CA ASN A 234 15.52 -9.91 -11.85
C ASN A 234 15.25 -8.47 -11.37
N ARG A 235 15.40 -8.21 -10.07
CA ARG A 235 15.18 -6.89 -9.47
C ARG A 235 16.07 -6.73 -8.24
N ILE A 236 16.48 -5.50 -7.97
CA ILE A 236 17.17 -5.13 -6.74
C ILE A 236 16.42 -4.01 -6.03
N ASN A 237 16.27 -4.15 -4.73
CA ASN A 237 15.84 -3.06 -3.84
C ASN A 237 17.01 -2.64 -2.97
N PHE A 238 17.17 -1.35 -2.72
CA PHE A 238 18.17 -0.82 -1.81
C PHE A 238 17.65 0.40 -1.07
N GLY A 239 17.81 0.46 0.25
CA GLY A 239 17.30 1.60 0.99
C GLY A 239 17.55 1.57 2.48
N TYR A 240 16.85 2.47 3.16
CA TYR A 240 16.85 2.61 4.60
C TYR A 240 15.57 2.03 5.20
N LEU A 241 15.72 1.45 6.38
CA LEU A 241 14.63 0.85 7.12
C LEU A 241 14.84 1.08 8.62
N HIS A 242 13.85 1.72 9.22
CA HIS A 242 13.75 1.89 10.67
C HIS A 242 12.80 0.82 11.21
N GLN A 243 13.06 0.29 12.40
CA GLN A 243 12.09 -0.52 13.12
C GLN A 243 12.15 -0.19 14.61
N SER A 244 11.00 0.13 15.20
CA SER A 244 10.88 0.36 16.65
C SER A 244 9.56 -0.16 17.18
N ASN A 245 9.46 -0.33 18.50
CA ASN A 245 8.20 -0.75 19.13
C ASN A 245 7.40 0.39 19.78
N GLY A 246 7.91 1.62 19.73
CA GLY A 246 7.29 2.77 20.39
C GLY A 246 7.21 2.64 21.91
N GLY A 247 7.99 1.73 22.51
CA GLY A 247 8.01 1.47 23.94
C GLY A 247 8.72 2.57 24.73
N ASP A 248 8.38 2.66 26.02
CA ASP A 248 9.05 3.56 26.96
C ASP A 248 10.35 2.94 27.50
N LEU A 249 11.32 3.78 27.87
CA LEU A 249 12.59 3.46 28.55
C LEU A 249 12.99 1.97 28.55
N SER A 250 12.54 1.19 29.54
CA SER A 250 12.94 -0.21 29.73
C SER A 250 12.39 -1.20 28.69
N HIS A 251 11.26 -0.87 28.06
CA HIS A 251 10.60 -1.65 27.02
C HIS A 251 10.89 -1.13 25.62
N SER A 252 11.56 0.01 25.50
CA SER A 252 11.92 0.56 24.20
C SER A 252 12.85 -0.39 23.47
N ARG A 253 12.55 -0.68 22.22
CA ARG A 253 13.40 -1.45 21.31
C ARG A 253 13.37 -0.75 19.98
N SER A 254 14.56 -0.54 19.41
CA SER A 254 14.71 0.15 18.14
C SER A 254 16.04 -0.22 17.48
N TRP A 255 16.07 -0.10 16.17
CA TRP A 255 17.29 -0.23 15.37
C TRP A 255 17.07 0.30 13.96
N ASP A 256 18.15 0.80 13.39
CA ASP A 256 18.21 1.35 12.03
C ASP A 256 19.07 0.48 11.12
N ARG A 257 18.64 0.34 9.87
CA ARG A 257 19.31 -0.50 8.88
C ARG A 257 19.38 0.19 7.53
N ILE A 258 20.50 0.00 6.84
CA ILE A 258 20.52 0.04 5.37
C ILE A 258 20.45 -1.40 4.85
N PHE A 259 19.75 -1.62 3.75
CA PHE A 259 19.57 -2.96 3.20
C PHE A 259 19.72 -2.98 1.69
N ALA A 260 20.09 -4.15 1.17
CA ALA A 260 20.00 -4.52 -0.23
C ALA A 260 19.23 -5.84 -0.33
N GLU A 261 18.29 -5.94 -1.27
CA GLU A 261 17.49 -7.14 -1.52
C GLU A 261 17.52 -7.47 -3.01
N GLY A 262 18.10 -8.62 -3.35
CA GLY A 262 17.98 -9.19 -4.69
C GLY A 262 16.75 -10.08 -4.77
N ILE A 263 15.93 -9.90 -5.81
CA ILE A 263 14.70 -10.67 -6.04
C ILE A 263 14.83 -11.45 -7.35
N TYR A 264 14.60 -12.76 -7.27
CA TYR A 264 14.51 -13.65 -8.41
C TYR A 264 13.09 -14.18 -8.54
N SER A 265 12.57 -14.24 -9.75
CA SER A 265 11.25 -14.75 -10.07
C SER A 265 11.30 -15.58 -11.35
N TYR A 266 10.74 -16.79 -11.28
CA TYR A 266 10.65 -17.69 -12.43
C TYR A 266 9.34 -18.48 -12.38
N GLY A 267 8.47 -18.25 -13.37
CA GLY A 267 7.13 -18.84 -13.40
C GLY A 267 6.35 -18.53 -12.12
N ASN A 268 6.03 -19.57 -11.35
CA ASN A 268 5.28 -19.45 -10.09
C ASN A 268 6.16 -19.39 -8.83
N PHE A 269 7.48 -19.30 -9.00
CA PHE A 269 8.45 -19.25 -7.92
C PHE A 269 9.02 -17.85 -7.77
N VAL A 270 9.20 -17.41 -6.53
CA VAL A 270 9.95 -16.20 -6.17
C VAL A 270 10.92 -16.53 -5.06
N ALA A 271 12.11 -15.97 -5.13
CA ALA A 271 13.09 -15.97 -4.06
C ALA A 271 13.62 -14.56 -3.84
N SER A 272 13.92 -14.20 -2.61
CA SER A 272 14.69 -12.98 -2.33
C SER A 272 15.78 -13.23 -1.31
N LEU A 273 16.95 -12.64 -1.55
CA LEU A 273 18.05 -12.58 -0.61
C LEU A 273 18.19 -11.13 -0.17
N ARG A 274 17.95 -10.88 1.11
CA ARG A 274 18.11 -9.56 1.70
C ARG A 274 19.27 -9.56 2.68
N ALA A 275 20.17 -8.60 2.51
CA ALA A 275 21.24 -8.31 3.45
C ALA A 275 21.03 -6.91 4.04
N TRP A 276 21.42 -6.73 5.31
CA TRP A 276 21.40 -5.43 5.95
C TRP A 276 22.64 -5.17 6.78
N TYR A 277 22.96 -3.88 6.88
CA TYR A 277 23.92 -3.35 7.83
C TYR A 277 23.16 -2.56 8.88
N ARG A 278 23.32 -2.94 10.16
CA ARG A 278 22.80 -2.18 11.30
C ARG A 278 23.61 -0.89 11.43
N ILE A 279 22.94 0.25 11.38
CA ILE A 279 23.55 1.55 11.65
C ILE A 279 23.88 1.60 13.16
N PRO A 280 25.14 1.81 13.56
CA PRO A 280 25.51 1.87 14.97
C PRO A 280 24.89 3.07 15.69
N GLU A 281 24.48 2.84 16.93
CA GLU A 281 23.94 3.86 17.82
C GLU A 281 24.93 4.12 18.97
N LYS A 282 24.78 5.25 19.67
CA LYS A 282 25.60 5.51 20.86
C LYS A 282 25.20 4.53 21.96
N ALA A 283 26.18 3.97 22.67
CA ALA A 283 25.93 2.94 23.67
C ALA A 283 24.93 3.36 24.76
N GLU A 284 24.88 4.65 25.13
CA GLU A 284 23.92 5.14 26.13
C GLU A 284 22.47 5.26 25.61
N LYS A 285 22.27 5.09 24.30
CA LYS A 285 20.98 5.20 23.61
C LYS A 285 20.61 3.93 22.86
N ASP A 286 21.44 2.89 22.92
CA ASP A 286 21.21 1.65 22.20
C ASP A 286 20.33 0.72 23.04
N ASP A 287 19.06 0.62 22.66
CA ASP A 287 18.03 -0.16 23.37
C ASP A 287 18.29 -1.68 23.34
N ASN A 288 19.05 -2.15 22.33
CA ASN A 288 19.27 -3.57 22.07
C ASN A 288 20.61 -3.78 21.34
N PRO A 289 21.74 -3.58 22.04
CA PRO A 289 23.07 -3.55 21.41
C PRO A 289 23.50 -4.87 20.80
N ASP A 290 22.91 -5.97 21.25
CA ASP A 290 23.20 -7.33 20.80
C ASP A 290 22.16 -7.90 19.84
N ILE A 291 21.25 -7.08 19.29
CA ILE A 291 20.19 -7.54 18.37
C ILE A 291 20.73 -8.35 17.16
N THR A 292 21.91 -8.00 16.65
CA THR A 292 22.56 -8.72 15.53
C THR A 292 23.03 -10.12 15.92
N LYS A 293 23.23 -10.41 17.22
CA LYS A 293 23.50 -11.78 17.69
C LYS A 293 22.31 -12.70 17.51
N TYR A 294 21.11 -12.16 17.33
CA TYR A 294 19.87 -12.94 17.19
C TYR A 294 19.34 -12.86 15.77
N LEU A 295 19.24 -11.64 15.22
CA LEU A 295 18.66 -11.41 13.91
C LEU A 295 19.67 -11.51 12.76
N GLY A 296 20.98 -11.51 13.06
CA GLY A 296 22.00 -11.60 12.02
C GLY A 296 22.02 -10.38 11.08
N TYR A 297 22.39 -10.65 9.83
CA TYR A 297 22.72 -9.64 8.83
C TYR A 297 21.92 -9.80 7.53
N GLY A 298 20.92 -10.68 7.52
CA GLY A 298 20.14 -10.97 6.32
C GLY A 298 19.06 -12.02 6.54
N ASP A 299 18.17 -12.12 5.56
CA ASP A 299 17.20 -13.20 5.44
C ASP A 299 17.06 -13.67 3.99
N LEU A 300 16.55 -14.90 3.86
CA LEU A 300 16.27 -15.56 2.60
C LEU A 300 14.80 -15.92 2.58
N SER A 301 14.08 -15.42 1.58
CA SER A 301 12.65 -15.66 1.41
C SER A 301 12.37 -16.47 0.16
N PHE A 302 11.39 -17.36 0.23
CA PHE A 302 10.92 -18.17 -0.87
C PHE A 302 9.40 -18.12 -0.92
N GLY A 303 8.84 -18.12 -2.13
CA GLY A 303 7.43 -18.23 -2.39
C GLY A 303 7.16 -19.14 -3.57
N TYR A 304 6.18 -20.03 -3.44
CA TYR A 304 5.76 -20.92 -4.52
C TYR A 304 4.25 -20.99 -4.60
N LEU A 305 3.71 -20.62 -5.76
CA LEU A 305 2.28 -20.71 -6.06
C LEU A 305 1.98 -21.99 -6.85
N TRP A 306 1.36 -22.96 -6.18
CA TRP A 306 0.88 -24.18 -6.83
C TRP A 306 -0.64 -24.17 -6.94
N ASN A 307 -1.16 -23.96 -8.15
CA ASN A 307 -2.58 -23.73 -8.40
C ASN A 307 -3.11 -22.57 -7.56
N LYS A 308 -3.88 -22.86 -6.51
CA LYS A 308 -4.47 -21.90 -5.57
C LYS A 308 -3.72 -21.83 -4.23
N HIS A 309 -2.74 -22.72 -4.02
CA HIS A 309 -1.98 -22.85 -2.79
C HIS A 309 -0.72 -21.99 -2.88
N LEU A 310 -0.58 -21.01 -1.99
CA LEU A 310 0.64 -20.24 -1.86
C LEU A 310 1.38 -20.71 -0.62
N PHE A 311 2.63 -21.11 -0.81
CA PHE A 311 3.56 -21.45 0.27
C PHE A 311 4.66 -20.42 0.32
N THR A 312 4.98 -19.92 1.50
CA THR A 312 6.15 -19.05 1.71
C THR A 312 7.00 -19.54 2.86
N ALA A 313 8.30 -19.31 2.75
CA ALA A 313 9.27 -19.59 3.79
C ALA A 313 10.27 -18.43 3.89
N THR A 314 10.46 -17.88 5.09
CA THR A 314 11.53 -16.92 5.38
C THR A 314 12.49 -17.53 6.38
N LEU A 315 13.78 -17.52 6.04
CA LEU A 315 14.87 -18.06 6.85
C LEU A 315 15.79 -16.94 7.29
N ARG A 316 16.14 -16.93 8.57
CA ARG A 316 17.10 -15.99 9.15
C ARG A 316 18.14 -16.77 9.94
N ASN A 317 19.40 -16.39 9.81
CA ASN A 317 20.49 -16.99 10.56
C ASN A 317 21.56 -15.94 10.90
N ASN A 318 22.10 -15.99 12.11
CA ASN A 318 23.14 -15.04 12.55
C ASN A 318 24.54 -15.38 12.02
N LEU A 319 24.75 -16.58 11.48
CA LEU A 319 26.00 -17.11 10.94
C LEU A 319 27.17 -17.07 11.94
N ARG A 320 26.86 -17.24 13.23
CA ARG A 320 27.85 -17.29 14.32
C ARG A 320 28.04 -18.71 14.84
N GLU A 321 29.15 -18.94 15.56
CA GLU A 321 29.38 -20.20 16.28
C GLU A 321 28.26 -20.47 17.31
N ASP A 322 27.84 -19.44 18.05
CA ASP A 322 26.67 -19.44 18.94
C ASP A 322 25.38 -19.20 18.14
N ASN A 323 25.11 -20.12 17.20
CA ASN A 323 24.14 -19.95 16.13
C ASN A 323 22.72 -19.69 16.66
N LYS A 324 22.07 -18.66 16.12
CA LYS A 324 20.68 -18.29 16.35
C LYS A 324 20.03 -17.97 15.02
N GLY A 325 18.74 -18.25 14.91
CA GLY A 325 18.00 -18.02 13.68
C GLY A 325 16.51 -18.10 13.89
N ALA A 326 15.79 -18.00 12.79
CA ALA A 326 14.35 -18.17 12.76
C ALA A 326 13.89 -18.71 11.41
N ILE A 327 12.75 -19.39 11.45
CA ILE A 327 11.98 -19.77 10.28
C ILE A 327 10.55 -19.27 10.44
N LEU A 328 10.03 -18.65 9.38
CA LEU A 328 8.63 -18.32 9.22
C LEU A 328 8.11 -19.11 8.03
N LEU A 329 7.10 -19.94 8.24
CA LEU A 329 6.38 -20.65 7.20
C LEU A 329 4.97 -20.09 7.11
N ASP A 330 4.53 -19.78 5.90
CA ASP A 330 3.15 -19.42 5.68
C ASP A 330 2.52 -20.27 4.59
N TYR A 331 1.22 -20.49 4.74
CA TYR A 331 0.37 -21.11 3.76
C TYR A 331 -0.89 -20.29 3.58
N SER A 332 -1.35 -20.14 2.34
CA SER A 332 -2.68 -19.60 2.11
C SER A 332 -3.48 -20.33 1.02
N TYR A 333 -4.81 -20.20 1.12
CA TYR A 333 -5.77 -20.70 0.11
C TYR A 333 -6.94 -19.71 -0.10
N PRO A 334 -7.38 -19.39 -1.33
CA PRO A 334 -8.49 -18.46 -1.57
C PRO A 334 -9.81 -19.01 -1.04
N ILE A 335 -10.50 -18.21 -0.22
CA ILE A 335 -11.84 -18.55 0.30
C ILE A 335 -12.91 -17.74 -0.45
N TYR A 336 -12.75 -16.42 -0.54
CA TYR A 336 -13.77 -15.54 -1.13
C TYR A 336 -13.14 -14.24 -1.66
N LYS A 337 -13.33 -13.95 -2.96
CA LYS A 337 -12.72 -12.77 -3.62
C LYS A 337 -11.21 -12.68 -3.27
N ASN A 338 -10.81 -11.59 -2.61
CA ASN A 338 -9.42 -11.32 -2.21
C ASN A 338 -9.15 -11.72 -0.74
N LEU A 339 -9.98 -12.60 -0.16
CA LEU A 339 -9.78 -13.19 1.16
C LEU A 339 -9.23 -14.60 1.04
N TYR A 340 -8.16 -14.86 1.76
CA TYR A 340 -7.47 -16.14 1.77
C TYR A 340 -7.41 -16.71 3.19
N LEU A 341 -7.67 -18.01 3.34
CA LEU A 341 -7.25 -18.77 4.52
C LEU A 341 -5.76 -18.54 4.71
N TYR A 342 -5.32 -18.31 5.94
CA TYR A 342 -3.92 -18.08 6.24
C TYR A 342 -3.50 -18.92 7.44
N LEU A 343 -2.46 -19.72 7.25
CA LEU A 343 -1.79 -20.46 8.31
C LEU A 343 -0.36 -19.95 8.41
N GLN A 344 0.11 -19.73 9.64
CA GLN A 344 1.45 -19.24 9.90
C GLN A 344 2.10 -20.09 10.98
N PHE A 345 3.35 -20.45 10.77
CA PHE A 345 4.19 -21.11 11.76
C PHE A 345 5.50 -20.35 11.89
N PHE A 346 5.83 -19.93 13.12
CA PHE A 346 7.08 -19.27 13.43
C PHE A 346 7.88 -20.11 14.44
N ASN A 347 9.17 -20.26 14.20
CA ASN A 347 10.09 -20.87 15.15
C ASN A 347 11.44 -20.13 15.16
N GLY A 348 11.88 -19.66 16.32
CA GLY A 348 13.19 -19.05 16.52
C GLY A 348 13.12 -17.69 17.19
N TYR A 349 14.09 -16.82 16.89
CA TYR A 349 14.28 -15.52 17.55
C TYR A 349 13.75 -14.34 16.73
N GLY A 350 13.30 -13.28 17.40
CA GLY A 350 12.94 -12.02 16.75
C GLY A 350 11.71 -12.09 15.87
N GLU A 351 10.64 -12.71 16.37
CA GLU A 351 9.29 -12.54 15.82
C GLU A 351 8.80 -11.09 16.00
N SER A 352 9.13 -10.50 17.14
CA SER A 352 8.87 -9.11 17.52
C SER A 352 10.16 -8.46 18.04
N LEU A 353 10.20 -7.13 18.14
CA LEU A 353 11.34 -6.46 18.77
C LEU A 353 11.42 -6.72 20.27
N GLN A 354 10.30 -6.74 20.99
CA GLN A 354 10.33 -7.06 22.42
C GLN A 354 10.87 -8.48 22.69
N ASP A 355 10.63 -9.41 21.76
CA ASP A 355 11.05 -10.81 21.86
C ASP A 355 12.32 -11.13 21.05
N TYR A 356 13.12 -10.12 20.65
CA TYR A 356 14.26 -10.33 19.75
C TYR A 356 15.26 -11.36 20.26
N ASN A 357 15.44 -11.43 21.59
CA ASN A 357 16.37 -12.32 22.27
C ASN A 357 15.70 -13.56 22.89
N ASN A 358 14.41 -13.79 22.60
CA ASN A 358 13.65 -14.94 23.09
C ASN A 358 13.30 -15.90 21.94
N SER A 359 13.51 -17.20 22.16
CA SER A 359 13.15 -18.22 21.16
C SER A 359 11.69 -18.61 21.34
N ILE A 360 10.89 -18.37 20.31
CA ILE A 360 9.45 -18.61 20.30
C ILE A 360 9.13 -19.72 19.30
N ASN A 361 8.17 -20.56 19.64
CA ASN A 361 7.48 -21.44 18.69
C ASN A 361 6.00 -21.08 18.73
N ARG A 362 5.42 -20.83 17.55
CA ARG A 362 4.09 -20.28 17.45
C ARG A 362 3.37 -20.74 16.19
N PHE A 363 2.08 -20.98 16.34
CA PHE A 363 1.19 -21.37 15.26
C PHE A 363 -0.05 -20.48 15.22
N GLY A 364 -0.41 -20.04 14.02
CA GLY A 364 -1.48 -19.09 13.78
C GLY A 364 -2.44 -19.54 12.68
N ILE A 365 -3.74 -19.28 12.90
CA ILE A 365 -4.80 -19.43 11.89
C ILE A 365 -5.52 -18.09 11.71
N GLY A 366 -5.69 -17.66 10.47
CA GLY A 366 -6.22 -16.35 10.15
C GLY A 366 -6.72 -16.16 8.73
N ILE A 367 -6.83 -14.89 8.35
CA ILE A 367 -7.25 -14.41 7.04
C ILE A 367 -6.16 -13.48 6.50
N LEU A 368 -5.78 -13.72 5.26
CA LEU A 368 -4.86 -12.89 4.47
C LEU A 368 -5.67 -12.08 3.44
N PHE A 369 -5.27 -10.83 3.22
CA PHE A 369 -5.98 -9.86 2.38
C PHE A 369 -5.30 -9.58 1.04
N ASN A 370 -4.06 -10.02 0.85
CA ASN A 370 -3.30 -9.90 -0.41
C ASN A 370 -2.28 -11.05 -0.58
N ARG A 371 -1.92 -11.38 -1.82
CA ARG A 371 -0.89 -12.38 -2.18
C ARG A 371 0.25 -11.80 -3.01
#